data_AF-A0A1B4XG82-F1
#
_entry.id   AF-A0A1B4XG82-F1
#
_cell.length_a   1.000
_cell.length_b   1.000
_cell.length_c   1.000
_cell.angle_alpha   90.00
_cell.angle_beta   90.00
_cell.angle_gamma   90.00
#
_symmetry.space_group_name_H-M   'P 1'
#
loop_
_entity.id
_entity.type
_entity.pdbx_description
1 polymer ?
#
loop_
_entity_poly.entity_id
_entity_poly.type
_entity_poly.pdbx_seq_one_letter_code
_entity_poly.pdbx_strand_id
1 'polypeptide(L)'
;MHRVVVFAMIVTLLAGCAGMLPSAPEDRPVSDNNAVVALMDSARTDVAGGKPDAAVASLERALRIEPRNPRLWQELARLRLQQGQYQQAEGMATRSNSWAGDDKALRAENWRLIGEARLRRGDHQGAQAAFDKAATPGN
;
A
#
# COMPACT_ATOMS: atom_id res chain seq x y z
N MET A 1 -68.57 -6.63 0.50
CA MET A 1 -68.11 -5.24 0.25
C MET A 1 -67.12 -4.85 1.35
N HIS A 2 -65.82 -5.03 1.16
CA HIS A 2 -64.73 -4.35 1.87
C HIS A 2 -63.59 -4.18 0.85
N ARG A 3 -63.01 -2.99 0.84
CA ARG A 3 -62.39 -2.33 -0.31
C ARG A 3 -60.92 -2.73 -0.47
N VAL A 4 -60.52 -2.92 -1.72
CA VAL A 4 -59.14 -2.90 -2.20
C VAL A 4 -58.47 -1.60 -1.79
N VAL A 5 -57.32 -1.66 -1.10
CA VAL A 5 -56.29 -0.62 -1.14
C VAL A 5 -54.92 -1.30 -1.07
N VAL A 6 -54.35 -1.50 -2.26
CA VAL A 6 -52.92 -1.72 -2.49
C VAL A 6 -52.22 -0.39 -2.18
N PHE A 7 -51.26 -0.39 -1.26
CA PHE A 7 -50.30 0.70 -1.13
C PHE A 7 -48.90 0.12 -1.27
N ALA A 8 -48.39 0.23 -2.49
CA ALA A 8 -46.99 0.13 -2.81
C ALA A 8 -46.29 1.42 -2.31
N MET A 9 -45.28 1.26 -1.47
CA MET A 9 -44.16 2.19 -1.29
C MET A 9 -42.96 1.29 -0.94
N ILE A 10 -42.16 0.86 -1.92
CA ILE A 10 -40.98 1.60 -2.41
C ILE A 10 -40.24 2.24 -1.23
N VAL A 11 -39.48 1.41 -0.50
CA VAL A 11 -38.40 1.91 0.36
C VAL A 11 -37.15 1.96 -0.49
N THR A 12 -36.68 3.19 -0.62
CA THR A 12 -35.58 3.70 -1.42
C THR A 12 -34.24 3.03 -1.14
N LEU A 13 -33.54 2.68 -2.22
CA LEU A 13 -32.10 2.40 -2.25
C LEU A 13 -31.34 3.52 -1.53
N LEU A 14 -30.56 3.15 -0.52
CA LEU A 14 -29.40 3.94 -0.10
C LEU A 14 -28.15 3.30 -0.70
N ALA A 15 -27.49 4.09 -1.52
CA ALA A 15 -26.28 3.80 -2.25
C ALA A 15 -25.13 3.41 -1.30
N GLY A 16 -24.80 2.12 -1.27
CA GLY A 16 -23.55 1.62 -0.71
C GLY A 16 -22.42 1.73 -1.72
N CYS A 17 -22.04 2.95 -2.13
CA CYS A 17 -20.77 3.17 -2.81
C CYS A 17 -19.70 3.46 -1.75
N ALA A 18 -19.31 2.44 -0.98
CA ALA A 18 -17.99 2.46 -0.37
C ALA A 18 -16.99 2.28 -1.53
N GLY A 19 -16.34 3.37 -1.91
CA GLY A 19 -15.28 3.36 -2.90
C GLY A 19 -14.12 2.49 -2.42
N MET A 20 -14.20 1.20 -2.73
CA MET A 20 -13.01 0.36 -2.83
C MET A 20 -12.30 0.84 -4.10
N LEU A 21 -11.46 1.87 -3.96
CA LEU A 21 -10.52 2.22 -5.02
C LEU A 21 -9.68 0.95 -5.27
N PRO A 22 -9.67 0.40 -6.50
CA PRO A 22 -8.72 -0.64 -6.81
C PRO A 22 -7.32 -0.03 -6.68
N SER A 23 -6.57 -0.46 -5.67
CA SER A 23 -5.12 -0.36 -5.71
C SER A 23 -4.67 -0.96 -7.04
N ALA A 24 -3.83 -0.23 -7.77
CA ALA A 24 -3.29 -0.60 -9.08
C ALA A 24 -2.95 -2.11 -9.15
N PRO A 25 -3.07 -2.75 -10.32
CA PRO A 25 -3.05 -4.21 -10.44
C PRO A 25 -1.85 -4.82 -9.71
N GLU A 26 -2.11 -5.56 -8.65
CA GLU A 26 -1.15 -6.40 -7.92
C GLU A 26 -0.69 -7.61 -8.74
N ASP A 27 -0.92 -7.63 -10.06
CA ASP A 27 -0.63 -8.77 -10.92
C ASP A 27 0.86 -8.95 -11.22
N ARG A 28 1.71 -7.99 -10.82
CA ARG A 28 3.16 -8.14 -11.01
C ARG A 28 3.76 -8.95 -9.86
N PRO A 29 4.37 -10.12 -10.16
CA PRO A 29 4.95 -10.97 -9.13
C PRO A 29 6.02 -10.21 -8.34
N VAL A 30 6.10 -10.51 -7.05
CA VAL A 30 7.09 -9.90 -6.15
C VAL A 30 8.51 -10.27 -6.56
N SER A 31 8.72 -11.49 -7.06
CA SER A 31 9.98 -12.07 -7.49
C SER A 31 9.71 -13.40 -8.21
N ASP A 32 10.65 -13.86 -9.03
CA ASP A 32 10.68 -15.21 -9.62
C ASP A 32 11.29 -16.26 -8.64
N ASN A 33 11.79 -15.83 -7.49
CA ASN A 33 12.36 -16.69 -6.47
C ASN A 33 11.28 -17.19 -5.50
N ASN A 34 11.01 -18.50 -5.54
CA ASN A 34 10.01 -19.16 -4.69
C ASN A 34 10.21 -18.91 -3.19
N ALA A 35 11.45 -18.79 -2.70
CA ALA A 35 11.71 -18.50 -1.28
C ALA A 35 11.29 -17.07 -0.92
N VAL A 36 11.49 -16.11 -1.83
CA VAL A 36 11.05 -14.71 -1.65
C VAL A 36 9.52 -14.64 -1.70
N VAL A 37 8.89 -15.36 -2.63
CA VAL A 37 7.42 -15.46 -2.72
C VAL A 37 6.84 -16.01 -1.41
N ALA A 38 7.36 -17.14 -0.91
CA ALA A 38 6.89 -17.73 0.34
C ALA A 38 7.07 -16.81 1.56
N LEU A 39 8.18 -16.05 1.62
CA LEU A 39 8.40 -15.07 2.69
C LEU A 39 7.45 -13.87 2.58
N MET A 40 7.12 -13.42 1.37
CA MET A 40 6.11 -12.38 1.14
C MET A 40 4.72 -12.86 1.57
N ASP A 41 4.34 -14.10 1.23
CA ASP A 41 3.05 -14.68 1.62
C ASP A 41 2.96 -14.86 3.15
N SER A 42 4.05 -15.27 3.81
CA SER A 42 4.13 -15.27 5.27
C SER A 42 3.92 -13.88 5.84
N ALA A 43 4.59 -12.86 5.28
CA ALA A 43 4.44 -11.49 5.73
C ALA A 43 2.99 -10.98 5.61
N ARG A 44 2.33 -11.26 4.48
CA ARG A 44 0.91 -10.92 4.26
C ARG A 44 -0.01 -11.62 5.27
N THR A 45 0.25 -12.90 5.53
CA THR A 45 -0.50 -13.71 6.52
C THR A 45 -0.31 -13.15 7.93
N ASP A 46 0.92 -12.78 8.29
CA ASP A 46 1.24 -12.20 9.60
C ASP A 46 0.54 -10.84 9.79
N VAL A 47 0.51 -9.99 8.76
CA VAL A 47 -0.24 -8.71 8.79
C VAL A 47 -1.74 -8.97 9.00
N ALA A 48 -2.33 -9.88 8.22
CA ALA A 48 -3.74 -10.24 8.35
C ALA A 48 -4.07 -10.84 9.74
N GLY A 49 -3.09 -11.52 10.35
CA GLY A 49 -3.18 -12.06 11.70
C GLY A 49 -2.85 -11.08 12.82
N GLY A 50 -2.62 -9.78 12.53
CA GLY A 50 -2.31 -8.76 13.54
C GLY A 50 -0.89 -8.85 14.12
N LYS A 51 0.06 -9.45 13.39
CA LYS A 51 1.45 -9.67 13.78
C LYS A 51 2.42 -8.90 12.88
N PRO A 52 2.37 -7.56 12.83
CA PRO A 52 3.18 -6.77 11.90
C PRO A 52 4.70 -6.92 12.12
N ASP A 53 5.15 -7.22 13.33
CA ASP A 53 6.58 -7.44 13.60
C ASP A 53 7.09 -8.77 13.02
N ALA A 54 6.26 -9.82 13.01
CA ALA A 54 6.58 -11.07 12.32
C ALA A 54 6.64 -10.87 10.80
N ALA A 55 5.74 -10.05 10.26
CA ALA A 55 5.76 -9.67 8.85
C ALA A 55 7.05 -8.93 8.46
N VAL A 56 7.48 -7.97 9.28
CA VAL A 56 8.77 -7.27 9.09
C VAL A 56 9.93 -8.27 9.06
N ALA A 57 9.99 -9.21 10.02
CA ALA A 57 11.05 -10.22 10.06
C ALA A 57 11.07 -11.08 8.79
N SER A 58 9.91 -11.48 8.26
CA SER A 58 9.80 -12.24 7.00
C SER A 58 10.30 -11.42 5.80
N LEU A 59 9.96 -10.13 5.72
CA LEU A 59 10.44 -9.24 4.66
C LEU A 59 11.94 -8.97 4.75
N GLU A 60 12.50 -8.81 5.94
CA GLU A 60 13.95 -8.66 6.14
C GLU A 60 14.70 -9.92 5.71
N ARG A 61 14.15 -11.11 5.98
CA ARG A 61 14.69 -12.36 5.45
C ARG A 61 14.65 -12.38 3.93
N ALA A 62 13.55 -11.94 3.32
CA ALA A 62 13.42 -11.87 1.86
C ALA A 62 14.45 -10.90 1.27
N LEU A 63 14.69 -9.75 1.91
CA LEU A 63 15.72 -8.79 1.52
C LEU A 63 17.15 -9.30 1.68
N ARG A 64 17.41 -10.26 2.56
CA ARG A 64 18.73 -10.93 2.58
C ARG A 64 18.96 -11.80 1.33
N ILE A 65 17.88 -12.28 0.70
CA ILE A 65 17.93 -13.04 -0.56
C ILE A 65 17.99 -12.08 -1.75
N GLU A 66 17.15 -11.04 -1.74
CA GLU A 66 17.10 -10.01 -2.80
C GLU A 66 17.24 -8.59 -2.24
N PRO A 67 18.47 -8.12 -1.96
CA PRO A 67 18.69 -6.84 -1.28
C PRO A 67 18.21 -5.60 -2.05
N ARG A 68 18.02 -5.74 -3.36
CA ARG A 68 17.64 -4.66 -4.29
C ARG A 68 16.23 -4.82 -4.83
N ASN A 69 15.39 -5.69 -4.25
CA ASN A 69 14.01 -5.83 -4.69
C ASN A 69 13.18 -4.62 -4.21
N PRO A 70 12.67 -3.77 -5.12
CA PRO A 70 11.96 -2.56 -4.72
C PRO A 70 10.61 -2.86 -4.07
N ARG A 71 9.92 -3.96 -4.43
CA ARG A 71 8.63 -4.32 -3.82
C ARG A 71 8.78 -4.70 -2.35
N LEU A 72 9.83 -5.46 -2.00
CA LEU A 72 10.13 -5.78 -0.60
C LEU A 72 10.37 -4.53 0.25
N TRP A 73 11.11 -3.56 -0.29
CA TRP A 73 11.34 -2.26 0.38
C TRP A 73 10.06 -1.44 0.55
N GLN A 74 9.16 -1.47 -0.45
CA GLN A 74 7.86 -0.81 -0.35
C GLN A 74 6.99 -1.43 0.74
N GLU A 75 6.91 -2.76 0.81
CA GLU A 75 6.08 -3.42 1.84
C GLU A 75 6.58 -3.11 3.24
N LEU A 76 7.90 -3.09 3.46
CA LEU A 76 8.46 -2.62 4.72
C LEU A 76 8.08 -1.15 5.01
N ALA A 77 8.10 -0.29 3.99
CA ALA A 77 7.70 1.11 4.16
C ALA A 77 6.24 1.25 4.62
N ARG A 78 5.32 0.47 4.02
CA ARG A 78 3.90 0.43 4.42
C ARG A 78 3.73 -0.01 5.87
N LEU A 79 4.41 -1.09 6.27
CA LEU A 79 4.34 -1.57 7.66
C LEU A 79 4.88 -0.55 8.65
N ARG A 80 6.03 0.07 8.36
CA ARG A 80 6.58 1.12 9.21
C ARG A 80 5.67 2.33 9.31
N LEU A 81 5.00 2.71 8.23
CA LEU A 81 4.03 3.79 8.23
C LEU A 81 2.85 3.47 9.16
N GLN A 82 2.29 2.27 9.06
CA GLN A 82 1.20 1.79 9.92
C GLN A 82 1.61 1.74 11.40
N GLN A 83 2.85 1.36 11.68
CA GLN A 83 3.42 1.34 13.04
C GLN A 83 3.75 2.74 13.60
N GLY A 84 3.52 3.82 12.84
CA GLY A 84 3.87 5.19 13.26
C GLY A 84 5.36 5.53 13.14
N GLN A 85 6.15 4.65 12.53
CA GLN A 85 7.60 4.80 12.36
C GLN A 85 7.91 5.59 11.08
N TYR A 86 7.40 6.83 11.02
CA TYR A 86 7.35 7.62 9.79
C TYR A 86 8.71 7.86 9.13
N GLN A 87 9.76 8.14 9.91
CA GLN A 87 11.11 8.33 9.38
C GLN A 87 11.66 7.07 8.69
N GLN A 88 11.37 5.89 9.24
CA GLN A 88 11.79 4.62 8.64
C GLN A 88 10.98 4.33 7.37
N ALA A 89 9.67 4.59 7.41
CA ALA A 89 8.79 4.44 6.25
C ALA A 89 9.29 5.26 5.06
N GLU A 90 9.60 6.54 5.28
CA GLU A 90 10.18 7.42 4.25
C GLU A 90 11.48 6.86 3.67
N GLY A 91 12.40 6.42 4.54
CA GLY A 91 13.69 5.85 4.11
C GLY A 91 13.53 4.58 3.26
N MET A 92 12.61 3.70 3.65
CA MET A 92 12.34 2.44 2.95
C MET A 92 11.66 2.69 1.60
N ALA A 93 10.66 3.57 1.52
CA ALA A 93 10.01 3.94 0.27
C ALA A 93 10.98 4.66 -0.68
N THR A 94 11.87 5.50 -0.15
CA THR A 94 12.95 6.13 -0.94
C THR A 94 13.91 5.09 -1.51
N ARG A 95 14.30 4.10 -0.71
CA ARG A 95 15.14 2.99 -1.18
C ARG A 95 14.43 2.15 -2.24
N SER A 96 13.14 1.87 -2.07
CA SER A 96 12.33 1.21 -3.10
C SER A 96 12.38 1.98 -4.43
N ASN A 97 12.20 3.30 -4.40
CA ASN A 97 12.30 4.15 -5.59
C ASN A 97 13.65 4.09 -6.29
N SER A 98 14.75 3.95 -5.55
CA SER A 98 16.09 3.82 -6.14
C SER A 98 16.29 2.55 -6.97
N TRP A 99 15.48 1.51 -6.75
CA TRP A 99 15.54 0.23 -7.47
C TRP A 99 14.30 -0.05 -8.33
N ALA A 100 13.32 0.86 -8.36
CA ALA A 100 12.05 0.66 -9.07
C ALA A 100 12.18 0.70 -10.60
N GLY A 101 13.35 1.05 -11.16
CA GLY A 101 13.60 1.07 -12.61
C GLY A 101 12.57 1.93 -13.34
N ASP A 102 11.87 1.33 -14.32
CA ASP A 102 10.79 1.96 -15.09
C ASP A 102 9.37 1.67 -14.55
N ASP A 103 9.25 1.05 -13.37
CA ASP A 103 7.96 0.82 -12.73
C ASP A 103 7.36 2.13 -12.19
N LYS A 104 6.71 2.87 -13.11
CA LYS A 104 6.04 4.15 -12.85
C LYS A 104 4.98 4.05 -11.75
N ALA A 105 4.23 2.95 -11.71
CA ALA A 105 3.20 2.72 -10.71
C ALA A 105 3.80 2.51 -9.32
N LEU A 106 4.85 1.67 -9.21
CA LEU A 106 5.56 1.47 -7.95
C LEU A 106 6.20 2.78 -7.45
N ARG A 107 6.76 3.57 -8.36
CA ARG A 107 7.31 4.88 -8.01
C ARG A 107 6.27 5.85 -7.46
N ALA A 108 5.12 5.94 -8.12
CA ALA A 108 4.02 6.78 -7.67
C ALA A 108 3.54 6.38 -6.27
N GLU A 109 3.38 5.08 -6.04
CA GLU A 109 2.96 4.55 -4.74
C GLU A 109 3.99 4.83 -3.64
N ASN A 110 5.28 4.63 -3.91
CA ASN A 110 6.33 4.98 -2.96
C ASN A 110 6.37 6.49 -2.67
N TRP A 111 6.12 7.34 -3.66
CA TRP A 111 6.00 8.79 -3.43
C TRP A 111 4.80 9.14 -2.56
N ARG A 112 3.68 8.42 -2.67
CA ARG A 112 2.56 8.55 -1.72
C ARG A 112 2.99 8.17 -0.30
N LEU A 113 3.67 7.04 -0.12
CA LEU A 113 4.17 6.62 1.20
C LEU A 113 5.13 7.65 1.82
N ILE A 114 6.02 8.23 1.01
CA ILE A 114 6.91 9.32 1.45
C ILE A 114 6.11 10.56 1.87
N GLY A 115 5.10 10.95 1.07
CA GLY A 115 4.24 12.07 1.36
C GLY A 115 3.46 11.90 2.66
N GLU A 116 2.85 10.73 2.84
CA GLU A 116 2.14 10.37 4.08
C GLU A 116 3.08 10.36 5.29
N ALA A 117 4.27 9.77 5.18
CA ALA A 117 5.25 9.76 6.25
C ALA A 117 5.66 11.19 6.67
N ARG A 118 5.92 12.07 5.70
CA ARG A 118 6.29 13.47 5.96
C ARG A 118 5.14 14.26 6.56
N LEU A 119 3.93 14.08 6.05
CA LEU A 119 2.73 14.74 6.58
C LEU A 119 2.53 14.39 8.06
N ARG A 120 2.66 13.10 8.41
CA ARG A 120 2.53 12.63 9.80
C ARG A 120 3.64 13.13 10.73
N ARG A 121 4.76 13.60 10.18
CA ARG A 121 5.84 14.26 10.91
C ARG A 121 5.73 15.78 10.98
N GLY A 122 4.71 16.38 10.34
CA GLY A 122 4.52 17.82 10.25
C GLY A 122 5.32 18.51 9.12
N ASP A 123 6.00 17.76 8.27
CA ASP A 123 6.67 18.30 7.08
C ASP A 123 5.66 18.44 5.92
N HIS A 124 4.80 19.46 6.02
CA HIS A 124 3.71 19.67 5.07
C HIS A 124 4.23 20.03 3.66
N GLN A 125 5.31 20.82 3.59
CA GLN A 125 5.91 21.20 2.31
C GLN A 125 6.55 19.99 1.62
N GLY A 126 7.33 19.20 2.37
CA GLY A 126 7.95 17.99 1.83
C GLY A 126 6.93 16.90 1.50
N ALA A 127 5.80 16.84 2.20
CA ALA A 127 4.68 15.98 1.88
C ALA A 127 4.03 16.36 0.54
N GLN A 128 3.71 17.65 0.36
CA GLN A 128 3.13 18.15 -0.89
C GLN A 128 4.04 17.83 -2.09
N ALA A 129 5.34 18.13 -1.97
CA ALA A 129 6.31 17.84 -3.03
C ALA A 129 6.40 16.34 -3.37
N ALA A 130 6.16 15.45 -2.40
CA ALA A 130 6.11 14.00 -2.64
C ALA A 130 4.79 13.61 -3.33
N PHE A 131 3.65 14.16 -2.91
CA PHE A 131 2.37 13.91 -3.57
C PHE A 131 2.33 14.41 -5.02
N ASP A 132 2.95 15.55 -5.31
CA ASP A 132 3.07 16.06 -6.68
C ASP A 132 3.84 15.09 -7.58
N LYS A 133 4.92 14.48 -7.08
CA LYS A 133 5.66 13.41 -7.77
C LYS A 133 4.83 12.14 -7.93
N ALA A 134 3.98 11.81 -6.97
CA ALA A 134 3.07 10.68 -7.08
C ALA A 134 1.98 10.89 -8.14
N ALA A 135 1.54 12.14 -8.34
CA ALA A 135 0.57 12.51 -9.38
C ALA A 135 1.19 12.60 -10.79
N THR A 136 2.51 12.79 -10.87
CA THR A 136 3.27 12.89 -12.13
C THR A 136 4.31 11.75 -12.25
N PRO A 137 3.87 10.48 -12.38
CA PRO A 137 4.79 9.37 -12.55
C PRO A 137 5.59 9.58 -13.86
N GLY A 138 6.86 9.97 -13.72
CA GLY A 138 7.70 10.57 -14.77
C GLY A 138 7.40 10.09 -16.19
N ASN A 139 7.19 11.05 -17.11
CA ASN A 139 7.03 10.82 -18.55
C ASN A 139 8.19 10.01 -19.13
#